data_AF-D0LH89-F1
#
_entry.id   AF-D0LH89-F1
#
_cell.length_a   1.000
_cell.length_b   1.000
_cell.length_c   1.000
_cell.angle_alpha   90.00
_cell.angle_beta   90.00
_cell.angle_gamma   90.00
#
_symmetry.space_group_name_H-M   'P 1'
#
loop_
_entity.id
_entity.type
_entity.pdbx_description
1 polymer ?
#
loop_
_entity_poly.entity_id
_entity_poly.type
_entity_poly.pdbx_seq_one_letter_code
_entity_poly.pdbx_strand_id
1 'polypeptide(L)'
;MKVPKETVAAVVGEASMKMSDPNYSAVLVGGFVQTQQPTAQYISTYEQDVGGAEQVVNIIFHAALIATCFQRAENRTVPSMSYEDLDRVSEGDVVAKLEQKQPALHEYITSNVEDPQVRKILCLVTLGMDLVS
;
A
#
# COMPACT_ATOMS: atom_id res chain seq x y z
N MET A 1 3.53 2.42 15.88
CA MET A 1 4.78 1.62 16.01
C MET A 1 5.26 1.22 14.62
N LYS A 2 6.53 0.84 14.45
CA LYS A 2 7.06 0.41 13.14
C LYS A 2 6.66 -1.03 12.83
N VAL A 3 6.29 -1.32 11.59
CA VAL A 3 6.07 -2.68 11.11
C VAL A 3 7.42 -3.41 11.05
N PRO A 4 7.58 -4.57 11.71
CA PRO A 4 8.82 -5.34 11.68
C PRO A 4 9.13 -5.91 10.29
N LYS A 5 10.42 -6.04 9.95
CA LYS A 5 10.85 -6.60 8.67
C LYS A 5 10.38 -8.05 8.50
N GLU A 6 10.34 -8.80 9.59
CA GLU A 6 9.88 -10.18 9.64
C GLU A 6 8.39 -10.29 9.28
N THR A 7 7.58 -9.33 9.71
CA THR A 7 6.15 -9.27 9.34
C THR A 7 5.98 -9.02 7.85
N VAL A 8 6.74 -8.08 7.28
CA VAL A 8 6.71 -7.81 5.83
C VAL A 8 7.15 -9.04 5.04
N ALA A 9 8.25 -9.68 5.42
CA ALA A 9 8.75 -10.89 4.76
C ALA A 9 7.74 -12.05 4.82
N ALA A 10 7.06 -12.24 5.95
CA ALA A 10 6.03 -13.27 6.09
C ALA A 10 4.82 -13.01 5.18
N VAL A 11 4.32 -11.77 5.14
CA VAL A 11 3.19 -11.39 4.28
C VAL A 11 3.53 -11.57 2.80
N VAL A 12 4.70 -11.09 2.38
CA VAL A 12 5.16 -11.20 0.99
C VAL A 12 5.38 -12.66 0.61
N GLY A 13 6.04 -13.45 1.48
CA GLY A 13 6.26 -14.87 1.22
C GLY A 13 4.95 -15.65 1.05
N GLU A 14 3.95 -15.40 1.89
CA GLU A 14 2.62 -15.99 1.74
C GLU A 14 1.91 -15.53 0.46
N ALA A 15 2.01 -14.25 0.12
CA ALA A 15 1.43 -13.73 -1.11
C ALA A 15 2.07 -14.41 -2.32
N SER A 16 3.39 -14.52 -2.38
CA SER A 16 4.12 -15.22 -3.45
C SER A 16 3.70 -16.67 -3.59
N MET A 17 3.47 -17.39 -2.49
CA MET A 17 2.95 -18.77 -2.54
C MET A 17 1.53 -18.84 -3.10
N LYS A 18 0.69 -17.85 -2.79
CA LYS A 18 -0.71 -17.79 -3.24
C LYS A 18 -0.87 -17.25 -4.65
N MET A 19 0.14 -16.61 -5.25
CA MET A 19 0.08 -16.10 -6.63
C MET A 19 -0.12 -17.20 -7.69
N SER A 20 0.09 -18.47 -7.35
CA SER A 20 -0.30 -19.58 -8.23
C SER A 20 -1.81 -19.75 -8.36
N ASP A 21 -2.59 -19.20 -7.42
CA ASP A 21 -4.05 -19.13 -7.53
C ASP A 21 -4.43 -17.89 -8.36
N PRO A 22 -5.03 -18.07 -9.57
CA PRO A 22 -5.41 -16.97 -10.44
C PRO A 22 -6.45 -16.03 -9.83
N ASN A 23 -7.18 -16.46 -8.78
CA ASN A 23 -8.19 -15.64 -8.12
C ASN A 23 -7.63 -14.83 -6.95
N TYR A 24 -6.43 -15.16 -6.45
CA TYR A 24 -5.89 -14.54 -5.23
C TYR A 24 -5.74 -13.02 -5.39
N SER A 25 -5.15 -12.57 -6.49
CA SER A 25 -4.97 -11.15 -6.78
C SER A 25 -6.32 -10.42 -6.91
N ALA A 26 -7.29 -11.03 -7.60
CA ALA A 26 -8.63 -10.47 -7.78
C ALA A 26 -9.38 -10.31 -6.45
N VAL A 27 -9.30 -11.32 -5.56
CA VAL A 27 -9.92 -11.27 -4.23
C VAL A 27 -9.23 -10.22 -3.36
N LEU A 28 -7.89 -10.16 -3.37
CA LEU A 28 -7.13 -9.21 -2.56
C LEU A 28 -7.42 -7.75 -3.00
N VAL A 29 -7.37 -7.48 -4.30
CA VAL A 29 -7.70 -6.17 -4.88
C VAL A 29 -9.15 -5.80 -4.60
N GLY A 30 -10.09 -6.73 -4.85
CA GLY A 30 -11.51 -6.50 -4.62
C GLY A 30 -11.83 -6.18 -3.16
N GLY A 31 -11.24 -6.92 -2.22
CA GLY A 31 -11.40 -6.67 -0.78
C GLY A 31 -10.85 -5.32 -0.35
N PHE A 32 -9.70 -4.90 -0.92
CA PHE A 32 -9.16 -3.57 -0.67
C PHE A 32 -10.09 -2.48 -1.19
N VAL A 33 -10.56 -2.57 -2.44
CA VAL A 33 -11.48 -1.58 -3.02
C VAL A 33 -12.76 -1.44 -2.19
N GLN A 34 -13.30 -2.54 -1.67
CA GLN A 34 -14.51 -2.53 -0.84
C GLN A 34 -14.29 -1.87 0.52
N THR A 35 -13.11 -2.05 1.12
CA THR A 35 -12.82 -1.57 2.49
C THR A 35 -12.14 -0.20 2.53
N GLN A 36 -11.48 0.19 1.43
CA GLN A 36 -10.69 1.40 1.27
C GLN A 36 -11.16 2.19 0.04
N GLN A 37 -12.48 2.31 -0.14
CA GLN A 37 -13.08 2.92 -1.32
C GLN A 37 -12.54 4.33 -1.65
N PRO A 38 -12.37 5.27 -0.68
CA PRO A 38 -11.82 6.59 -1.01
C PRO A 38 -10.37 6.51 -1.49
N THR A 39 -9.55 5.66 -0.87
CA THR A 39 -8.17 5.40 -1.29
C THR A 39 -8.10 4.80 -2.68
N ALA A 40 -8.97 3.83 -3.00
CA ALA A 40 -9.03 3.24 -4.33
C ALA A 40 -9.43 4.28 -5.39
N GLN A 41 -10.41 5.14 -5.10
CA GLN A 41 -10.79 6.26 -5.98
C GLN A 41 -9.64 7.25 -6.17
N TYR A 42 -8.94 7.61 -5.09
CA TYR A 42 -7.75 8.45 -5.15
C TYR A 42 -6.67 7.83 -6.05
N ILE A 43 -6.35 6.55 -5.90
CA ILE A 43 -5.35 5.89 -6.75
C ILE A 43 -5.78 5.93 -8.23
N SER A 44 -7.07 5.68 -8.51
CA SER A 44 -7.60 5.72 -9.87
C SER A 44 -7.49 7.10 -10.54
N THR A 45 -7.39 8.21 -9.79
CA THR A 45 -7.18 9.53 -10.42
C THR A 45 -5.81 9.65 -11.10
N TYR A 46 -4.86 8.78 -10.75
CA TYR A 46 -3.53 8.73 -11.34
C TYR A 46 -3.44 7.80 -12.56
N GLU A 47 -4.55 7.24 -13.05
CA GLU A 47 -4.55 6.23 -14.12
C GLU A 47 -3.68 6.63 -15.32
N GLN A 48 -3.84 7.85 -15.82
CA GLN A 48 -3.07 8.33 -16.97
C GLN A 48 -1.59 8.53 -16.64
N ASP A 49 -1.28 8.93 -15.41
CA ASP A 49 0.09 9.21 -14.95
C ASP A 49 0.90 7.93 -14.72
N VAL A 50 0.23 6.81 -14.43
CA VAL A 50 0.88 5.51 -14.13
C VAL A 50 0.82 4.53 -15.31
N GLY A 51 0.30 4.94 -16.47
CA GLY A 51 0.29 4.11 -17.68
C GLY A 51 -0.94 3.21 -17.83
N GLY A 52 -2.05 3.52 -17.15
CA GLY A 52 -3.36 2.91 -17.37
C GLY A 52 -3.89 2.05 -16.22
N ALA A 53 -5.08 1.50 -16.44
CA ALA A 53 -5.84 0.75 -15.44
C ALA A 53 -5.11 -0.48 -14.86
N GLU A 54 -4.26 -1.16 -15.64
CA GLU A 54 -3.48 -2.30 -15.15
C GLU A 54 -2.52 -1.87 -14.03
N GLN A 55 -1.86 -0.73 -14.19
CA GLN A 55 -0.95 -0.22 -13.17
C GLN A 55 -1.70 0.29 -11.94
N VAL A 56 -2.91 0.84 -12.10
CA VAL A 56 -3.80 1.16 -10.96
C VAL A 56 -4.12 -0.09 -10.14
N VAL A 57 -4.47 -1.20 -10.81
CA VAL A 57 -4.72 -2.49 -10.14
C VAL A 57 -3.46 -2.98 -9.42
N ASN A 58 -2.29 -2.84 -10.03
CA ASN A 58 -1.02 -3.20 -9.40
C ASN A 58 -0.71 -2.37 -8.14
N ILE A 59 -0.97 -1.06 -8.17
CA ILE A 59 -0.85 -0.20 -6.98
C ILE A 59 -1.79 -0.68 -5.87
N ILE A 60 -3.05 -0.95 -6.21
CA ILE A 60 -4.04 -1.44 -5.23
C ILE A 60 -3.60 -2.78 -4.62
N PHE A 61 -3.04 -3.69 -5.43
CA PHE A 61 -2.50 -4.96 -4.97
C PHE A 61 -1.40 -4.75 -3.92
N HIS A 62 -0.41 -3.90 -4.21
CA HIS A 62 0.64 -3.57 -3.25
C HIS A 62 0.10 -2.88 -1.99
N ALA A 63 -0.84 -1.95 -2.13
CA ALA A 63 -1.50 -1.30 -0.99
C ALA A 63 -2.22 -2.32 -0.09
N ALA A 64 -2.87 -3.33 -0.67
CA ALA A 64 -3.53 -4.39 0.08
C ALA A 64 -2.56 -5.29 0.85
N LEU A 65 -1.39 -5.60 0.27
CA LEU A 65 -0.33 -6.31 1.00
C LEU A 65 0.20 -5.49 2.17
N ILE A 66 0.43 -4.19 1.95
CA ILE A 66 0.88 -3.27 2.99
C ILE A 66 -0.16 -3.16 4.12
N ALA A 67 -1.45 -3.06 3.80
CA ALA A 67 -2.52 -3.08 4.79
C ALA A 67 -2.52 -4.39 5.62
N THR A 68 -2.22 -5.53 4.98
CA THR A 68 -2.06 -6.82 5.67
C THR A 68 -0.86 -6.81 6.61
N CYS A 69 0.24 -6.15 6.24
CA CYS A 69 1.40 -5.96 7.13
C CYS A 69 1.02 -5.17 8.38
N PHE A 70 0.22 -4.10 8.25
CA PHE A 70 -0.32 -3.37 9.41
C PHE A 70 -1.20 -4.28 10.27
N GLN A 71 -2.15 -4.99 9.67
CA GLN A 71 -3.03 -5.95 10.37
C GLN A 71 -2.28 -6.99 11.19
N ARG A 72 -1.17 -7.51 10.67
CA ARG A 72 -0.37 -8.52 11.38
C ARG A 72 0.62 -7.93 12.36
N ALA A 73 1.05 -6.68 12.16
CA ALA A 73 1.89 -5.98 13.11
C ALA A 73 1.06 -5.60 14.34
N GLU A 74 1.21 -6.36 15.42
CA GLU A 74 0.59 -6.10 16.72
C GLU A 74 -0.95 -5.96 16.69
N ASN A 75 -1.62 -6.61 15.74
CA ASN A 75 -3.07 -6.54 15.53
C ASN A 75 -3.61 -5.13 15.21
N ARG A 76 -2.85 -4.29 14.51
CA ARG A 76 -3.32 -2.94 14.10
C ARG A 76 -4.34 -3.02 12.97
N THR A 77 -5.56 -2.53 13.17
CA THR A 77 -6.50 -2.36 12.05
C THR A 77 -6.14 -1.12 11.24
N VAL A 78 -6.34 -1.16 9.92
CA VAL A 78 -6.29 0.03 9.06
C VAL A 78 -7.74 0.47 8.78
N PRO A 79 -8.26 1.53 9.43
CA PRO A 79 -9.55 2.11 9.09
C PRO A 79 -9.59 2.59 7.63
N SER A 80 -10.79 2.77 7.08
CA SER A 80 -10.94 3.40 5.77
C SER A 80 -10.38 4.82 5.82
N MET A 81 -9.39 5.13 4.98
CA MET A 81 -8.80 6.45 4.90
C MET A 81 -9.70 7.41 4.14
N SER A 82 -9.80 8.66 4.62
CA SER A 82 -10.46 9.75 3.90
C SER A 82 -9.48 10.50 2.99
N TYR A 83 -10.00 11.33 2.08
CA TYR A 83 -9.16 12.25 1.31
C TYR A 83 -8.39 13.23 2.21
N GLU A 84 -8.98 13.65 3.33
CA GLU A 84 -8.29 14.52 4.30
C GLU A 84 -7.09 13.82 4.94
N ASP A 85 -7.17 12.52 5.21
CA ASP A 85 -6.05 11.75 5.74
C ASP A 85 -4.90 11.66 4.74
N LEU A 86 -5.22 11.48 3.45
CA LEU A 86 -4.24 11.45 2.36
C LEU A 86 -3.59 12.83 2.16
N ASP A 87 -4.38 13.91 2.22
CA ASP A 87 -3.88 15.27 2.12
C ASP A 87 -2.91 15.61 3.26
N ARG A 88 -3.25 15.25 4.51
CA ARG A 88 -2.39 15.47 5.69
C ARG A 88 -1.00 14.85 5.56
N VAL A 89 -0.90 13.70 4.89
CA VAL A 89 0.40 13.02 4.71
C VAL A 89 1.12 13.42 3.43
N SER A 90 0.45 14.16 2.52
CA SER A 90 0.98 14.54 1.20
C SER A 90 2.04 15.62 1.21
N GLU A 91 2.13 16.40 2.29
CA GLU A 91 3.05 17.52 2.37
C GLU A 91 4.52 17.05 2.30
N GLY A 92 5.38 17.76 1.56
CA GLY A 92 6.81 17.51 1.53
C GLY A 92 7.23 16.18 0.87
N ASP A 93 8.38 15.64 1.30
CA ASP A 93 8.94 14.41 0.73
C ASP A 93 8.37 13.17 1.41
N VAL A 94 7.33 12.60 0.79
CA VAL A 94 6.64 11.39 1.27
C VAL A 94 7.54 10.15 1.29
N VAL A 95 8.54 10.07 0.41
CA VAL A 95 9.43 8.91 0.34
C VAL A 95 10.39 8.93 1.53
N ALA A 96 11.04 10.07 1.76
CA ALA A 96 11.92 10.26 2.92
C ALA A 96 11.15 10.14 4.25
N LYS A 97 9.91 10.66 4.30
CA LYS A 97 9.03 10.50 5.48
C LYS A 97 8.74 9.02 5.76
N LEU A 98 8.44 8.23 4.72
CA LEU A 98 8.17 6.81 4.90
C LEU A 98 9.42 6.05 5.35
N GLU A 99 10.58 6.32 4.76
CA GLU A 99 11.85 5.70 5.17
C GLU A 99 12.10 5.87 6.68
N GLN A 100 11.83 7.07 7.22
CA GLN A 100 11.99 7.36 8.63
C GLN A 100 10.93 6.67 9.51
N LYS A 101 9.66 6.71 9.10
CA LYS A 101 8.53 6.19 9.89
C LYS A 101 8.39 4.67 9.80
N GLN A 102 8.47 4.11 8.61
CA GLN A 102 8.23 2.70 8.30
C GLN A 102 9.32 2.14 7.36
N PRO A 103 10.57 2.00 7.83
CA PRO A 103 11.72 1.63 7.01
C PRO A 103 11.55 0.27 6.30
N ALA A 104 10.92 -0.71 6.96
CA ALA A 104 10.69 -2.03 6.35
C ALA A 104 9.67 -1.98 5.18
N LEU A 105 8.63 -1.14 5.30
CA LEU A 105 7.67 -0.94 4.22
C LEU A 105 8.26 -0.11 3.08
N HIS A 106 9.12 0.87 3.41
CA HIS A 106 9.89 1.61 2.41
C HIS A 106 10.84 0.68 1.62
N GLU A 107 11.60 -0.19 2.30
CA GLU A 107 12.46 -1.19 1.66
C GLU A 107 11.64 -2.11 0.73
N TYR A 108 10.46 -2.55 1.17
CA TYR A 108 9.56 -3.35 0.35
C TYR A 108 9.13 -2.61 -0.92
N ILE A 109 8.62 -1.38 -0.81
CA ILE A 109 8.16 -0.59 -1.97
C ILE A 109 9.31 -0.36 -2.95
N THR A 110 10.46 0.09 -2.45
CA THR A 110 11.64 0.36 -3.29
C THR A 110 12.19 -0.88 -3.99
N SER A 111 12.06 -2.06 -3.39
CA SER A 111 12.54 -3.32 -3.99
C SER A 111 11.58 -3.95 -4.99
N ASN A 112 10.29 -3.60 -4.95
CA ASN A 112 9.25 -4.26 -5.76
C ASN A 112 8.62 -3.34 -6.81
N VAL A 113 8.87 -2.03 -6.75
CA VAL A 113 8.25 -1.05 -7.63
C VAL A 113 9.33 -0.21 -8.29
N GLU A 114 9.48 -0.35 -9.61
CA GLU A 114 10.51 0.36 -10.37
C GLU A 114 10.09 1.78 -10.75
N ASP A 115 8.81 2.00 -11.02
CA ASP A 115 8.30 3.31 -11.44
C ASP A 115 8.34 4.31 -10.25
N PRO A 116 9.03 5.47 -10.38
CA PRO A 116 9.11 6.47 -9.32
C PRO A 116 7.76 7.08 -8.92
N GLN A 117 6.84 7.28 -9.86
CA GLN A 117 5.52 7.84 -9.61
C GLN A 117 4.66 6.84 -8.84
N VAL A 118 4.68 5.57 -9.24
CA VAL A 118 4.00 4.47 -8.54
C VAL A 118 4.55 4.32 -7.13
N ARG A 119 5.88 4.39 -6.95
CA ARG A 119 6.53 4.41 -5.63
C ARG A 119 6.03 5.56 -4.77
N LYS A 120 5.97 6.77 -5.33
CA LYS A 120 5.50 7.96 -4.60
C LYS A 120 4.06 7.80 -4.12
N ILE A 121 3.16 7.29 -4.96
CA ILE A 121 1.76 7.01 -4.62
C ILE A 121 1.69 5.96 -3.50
N LEU A 122 2.41 4.85 -3.62
CA LEU A 122 2.43 3.83 -2.57
C LEU A 122 3.01 4.34 -1.26
N CYS A 123 4.05 5.18 -1.30
CA CYS A 123 4.60 5.79 -0.09
C CYS A 123 3.58 6.68 0.62
N LEU A 124 2.87 7.51 -0.15
CA LEU A 124 1.78 8.35 0.38
C LEU A 124 0.67 7.51 1.02
N VAL A 125 0.15 6.52 0.29
CA VAL A 125 -0.91 5.64 0.78
C VAL A 125 -0.47 4.90 2.05
N THR A 126 0.79 4.43 2.09
CA THR A 126 1.35 3.77 3.27
C THR A 126 1.46 4.71 4.47
N LEU A 127 1.85 5.97 4.26
CA LEU A 127 1.86 6.99 5.31
C LEU A 127 0.43 7.29 5.81
N GLY A 128 -0.56 7.29 4.91
CA GLY A 128 -1.96 7.41 5.27
C GLY A 128 -2.40 6.25 6.16
N MET A 129 -2.05 5.02 5.80
CA MET A 129 -2.35 3.84 6.60
C MET A 129 -1.71 3.96 7.99
N ASP A 130 -0.43 4.36 8.04
CA ASP A 130 0.27 4.56 9.32
C ASP A 130 -0.32 5.69 10.17
N LEU A 131 -0.93 6.71 9.56
CA LEU A 131 -1.61 7.80 10.26
C LEU A 131 -2.89 7.29 10.96
N VAL A 132 -3.65 6.41 10.30
CA VAL A 132 -4.95 5.93 10.80
C VAL A 132 -4.88 4.63 11.61
N SER A 133 -3.74 3.93 11.60
CA SER A 133 -3.53 2.62 12.24
C SER A 133 -2.70 2.70 13.52
#